data_AF-A0A535DRH4-F1
#
_entry.id   AF-A0A535DRH4-F1
#
_cell.length_a   1.000
_cell.length_b   1.000
_cell.length_c   1.000
_cell.angle_alpha   90.00
_cell.angle_beta   90.00
_cell.angle_gamma   90.00
#
_symmetry.space_group_name_H-M   'P 1'
#
loop_
_entity.id
_entity.type
_entity.pdbx_description
1 polymer ?
#
loop_
_entity_poly.entity_id
_entity_poly.type
_entity_poly.pdbx_seq_one_letter_code
_entity_poly.pdbx_strand_id
1 'polypeptide(L)'
;MSTDVAAVPSAARAALTTAVQRIRQGEVGSLPVIAGLVLIWAVFDILNPNFLTPGNLTNLAVQTADIGIVAVGIVLVLLLGEIDLSVGSVYGLGSAVM
;
A
#
# COMPACT_ATOMS: atom_id res chain seq x y z
N MET A 1 36.93 -21.81 28.38
CA MET A 1 35.58 -22.06 27.85
C MET A 1 34.91 -20.70 27.67
N SER A 2 35.33 -19.98 26.62
CA SER A 2 34.77 -18.67 26.27
C SER A 2 33.61 -18.93 25.34
N THR A 3 32.40 -18.63 25.78
CA THR A 3 31.20 -18.69 24.95
C THR A 3 31.33 -17.65 23.85
N ASP A 4 31.60 -18.11 22.64
CA ASP A 4 31.58 -17.34 21.41
C ASP A 4 30.18 -16.73 21.25
N VAL A 5 30.10 -15.43 21.55
CA VAL A 5 28.86 -14.66 21.45
C VAL A 5 28.54 -14.58 19.96
N ALA A 6 27.52 -15.33 19.55
CA ALA A 6 26.99 -15.37 18.19
C ALA A 6 27.00 -13.97 17.56
N ALA A 7 27.90 -13.77 16.60
CA ALA A 7 28.05 -12.52 15.88
C ALA A 7 26.75 -12.23 15.11
N VAL A 8 25.95 -11.28 15.61
CA VAL A 8 24.89 -10.68 14.80
C VAL A 8 25.55 -10.17 13.51
N PRO A 9 25.09 -10.57 12.31
CA PRO A 9 25.76 -10.20 11.06
C PRO A 9 25.89 -8.67 11.00
N SER A 10 27.13 -8.17 10.96
CA SER A 10 27.45 -6.75 10.93
C SER A 10 26.72 -6.01 9.81
N ALA A 11 26.41 -6.71 8.72
CA ALA A 11 25.59 -6.25 7.60
C ALA A 11 24.16 -5.87 8.00
N ALA A 12 23.49 -6.63 8.87
CA ALA A 12 22.13 -6.33 9.32
C ALA A 12 22.10 -5.07 10.20
N ARG A 13 23.10 -4.90 11.06
CA ARG A 13 23.27 -3.69 11.88
C ARG A 13 23.60 -2.47 11.02
N ALA A 14 24.46 -2.61 10.01
CA ALA A 14 24.80 -1.55 9.07
C ALA A 14 23.62 -1.12 8.19
N ALA A 15 22.81 -2.08 7.73
CA ALA A 15 21.58 -1.79 6.99
C ALA A 15 20.55 -1.05 7.87
N LEU A 16 20.39 -1.47 9.12
CA LEU A 16 19.48 -0.82 10.07
C LEU A 16 19.92 0.62 10.38
N THR A 17 21.22 0.86 10.61
CA THR A 17 21.73 2.22 10.86
C THR A 17 21.58 3.12 9.63
N THR A 18 21.77 2.59 8.43
CA THR A 18 21.61 3.34 7.17
C THR A 18 20.14 3.70 6.92
N ALA A 19 19.23 2.75 7.18
CA ALA A 19 17.79 2.99 7.10
C ALA A 19 17.33 4.04 8.13
N VAL A 20 17.82 3.96 9.37
CA VAL A 20 17.52 4.93 10.43
C VAL A 20 18.07 6.32 10.09
N GLN A 21 19.27 6.40 9.49
CA GLN A 21 19.85 7.67 9.06
C GLN A 21 19.03 8.32 7.93
N ARG A 22 18.56 7.54 6.94
CA ARG A 22 17.68 8.03 5.87
C ARG A 22 16.35 8.57 6.39
N ILE A 23 15.73 7.85 7.33
CA ILE A 23 14.49 8.30 7.99
C ILE A 23 14.75 9.62 8.75
N ARG A 24 15.86 9.73 9.48
CA ARG A 24 16.25 10.97 10.19
C ARG A 24 16.55 12.14 9.25
N GLN A 25 17.00 11.87 8.03
CA GLN A 25 17.26 12.86 6.99
C GLN A 25 15.98 13.29 6.24
N GLY A 26 14.82 12.72 6.57
CA GLY A 26 13.54 13.04 5.93
C GLY A 26 13.30 12.29 4.62
N GLU A 27 14.20 11.40 4.21
CA GLU A 27 14.04 10.51 3.05
C GLU A 27 13.17 9.30 3.40
N VAL A 28 11.93 9.55 3.80
CA VAL A 28 11.00 8.49 4.24
C VAL A 28 10.41 7.68 3.08
N GLY A 29 10.55 8.11 1.82
CA GLY A 29 10.12 7.34 0.65
C GLY A 29 8.66 6.88 0.75
N SER A 30 8.41 5.59 0.55
CA SER A 30 7.09 4.95 0.68
C SER A 30 6.72 4.55 2.12
N LEU A 31 7.61 4.78 3.09
CA LEU A 31 7.41 4.36 4.48
C LEU A 31 6.13 4.93 5.12
N PRO A 32 5.73 6.20 4.89
CA PRO A 32 4.48 6.73 5.42
C PRO A 32 3.24 6.05 4.82
N VAL A 33 3.30 5.69 3.53
CA VAL A 33 2.20 4.99 2.83
C VAL A 33 2.02 3.59 3.39
N ILE A 34 3.13 2.85 3.57
CA ILE A 34 3.10 1.51 4.15
C ILE A 34 2.61 1.58 5.61
N ALA A 35 3.11 2.55 6.40
CA ALA A 35 2.66 2.76 7.77
C ALA A 35 1.16 3.07 7.84
N GLY A 36 0.65 3.92 6.93
CA GLY A 36 -0.78 4.20 6.80
C GLY A 36 -1.60 2.96 6.46
N LEU A 37 -1.14 2.13 5.52
CA LEU A 37 -1.81 0.88 5.16
C LEU A 37 -1.90 -0.10 6.34
N VAL A 38 -0.79 -0.30 7.05
CA VAL A 38 -0.74 -1.17 8.24
C VAL A 38 -1.67 -0.65 9.34
N LEU A 39 -1.68 0.68 9.56
CA LEU A 39 -2.57 1.31 10.53
C LEU A 39 -4.04 1.06 10.18
N ILE A 40 -4.43 1.25 8.91
CA ILE A 40 -5.79 0.98 8.45
C ILE A 40 -6.15 -0.48 8.68
N TRP A 41 -5.30 -1.43 8.26
CA TRP A 41 -5.56 -2.85 8.50
C TRP A 41 -5.75 -3.18 9.98
N ALA A 42 -4.87 -2.68 10.85
CA ALA A 42 -4.97 -2.92 12.28
C ALA A 42 -6.27 -2.35 12.86
N VAL A 43 -6.65 -1.12 12.50
CA VAL A 43 -7.89 -0.50 12.97
C VAL A 43 -9.12 -1.29 12.53
N PHE A 44 -9.20 -1.64 11.24
CA PHE A 44 -10.37 -2.34 10.70
C PHE A 44 -10.47 -3.78 11.23
N ASP A 45 -9.36 -4.46 11.48
CA ASP A 45 -9.37 -5.81 12.06
C ASP A 45 -9.78 -5.80 13.54
N ILE A 46 -9.34 -4.80 14.31
CA ILE A 46 -9.79 -4.61 15.71
C ILE A 46 -11.30 -4.34 15.77
N LEU A 47 -11.82 -3.51 14.85
CA LEU A 47 -13.25 -3.19 14.80
C LEU A 47 -14.11 -4.32 14.23
N ASN A 48 -13.54 -5.13 13.33
CA ASN A 48 -14.21 -6.27 12.71
C ASN A 48 -13.20 -7.42 12.48
N PRO A 49 -13.21 -8.47 13.32
CA PRO A 49 -12.30 -9.61 13.20
C PRO A 49 -12.44 -10.38 11.88
N ASN A 50 -13.49 -10.13 11.09
CA ASN A 50 -13.64 -10.73 9.76
C ASN A 50 -12.85 -9.98 8.68
N PHE A 51 -12.27 -8.81 8.98
CA PHE A 51 -11.65 -7.93 7.99
C PHE A 51 -10.45 -8.58 7.29
N LEU A 52 -9.49 -9.14 8.04
CA LEU A 52 -8.31 -9.80 7.47
C LEU A 52 -8.54 -11.29 7.13
N THR A 53 -9.79 -11.76 7.13
CA THR A 53 -10.07 -13.15 6.72
C THR A 53 -9.76 -13.35 5.23
N PRO A 54 -9.32 -14.55 4.80
CA PRO A 54 -9.01 -14.81 3.39
C PRO A 54 -10.18 -14.53 2.44
N GLY A 55 -11.41 -14.82 2.88
CA GLY A 55 -12.63 -14.52 2.12
C GLY A 55 -12.83 -13.03 1.91
N ASN A 56 -12.69 -12.23 2.97
CA ASN A 56 -12.82 -10.78 2.85
C ASN A 56 -11.66 -10.15 2.07
N LEU A 57 -10.43 -10.61 2.26
CA LEU A 57 -9.28 -10.14 1.47
C LEU A 57 -9.45 -10.45 -0.02
N THR A 58 -9.97 -11.62 -0.36
CA THR A 58 -10.29 -11.97 -1.76
C THR A 58 -11.38 -11.07 -2.31
N ASN A 59 -12.44 -10.82 -1.54
CA ASN A 59 -13.52 -9.92 -1.93
C ASN A 59 -13.02 -8.48 -2.16
N LEU A 60 -12.18 -7.96 -1.27
CA LEU A 60 -11.54 -6.65 -1.41
C LEU A 60 -10.61 -6.58 -2.62
N ALA A 61 -9.85 -7.64 -2.90
CA ALA A 61 -8.98 -7.71 -4.06
C ALA A 61 -9.78 -7.68 -5.37
N VAL A 62 -10.89 -8.42 -5.45
CA VAL A 62 -11.78 -8.41 -6.62
C VAL A 62 -12.44 -7.04 -6.80
N GLN A 63 -12.93 -6.41 -5.73
CA GLN A 63 -13.51 -5.05 -5.79
C GLN A 63 -12.48 -4.00 -6.23
N THR A 64 -11.23 -4.11 -5.76
CA THR A 64 -10.16 -3.18 -6.14
C THR A 64 -9.72 -3.37 -7.60
N ALA A 65 -9.84 -4.60 -8.13
CA ALA A 65 -9.47 -4.89 -9.52
C ALA A 65 -10.31 -4.10 -10.53
N ASP A 66 -11.60 -3.83 -10.23
CA ASP A 66 -12.48 -2.98 -11.05
C ASP A 66 -11.87 -1.58 -11.27
N ILE A 67 -11.57 -0.88 -10.18
CA ILE A 67 -10.91 0.44 -10.21
C ILE A 67 -9.55 0.36 -10.90
N GLY A 68 -8.80 -0.73 -10.68
CA GLY A 68 -7.51 -0.96 -11.32
C GLY A 68 -7.58 -1.01 -12.85
N ILE A 69 -8.60 -1.66 -13.42
CA ILE A 69 -8.83 -1.72 -14.87
C ILE A 69 -9.15 -0.32 -15.41
N VAL A 70 -10.00 0.43 -14.72
CA VAL A 70 -10.34 1.82 -15.10
C VAL A 70 -9.09 2.71 -15.09
N ALA A 71 -8.22 2.57 -14.08
CA ALA A 71 -6.97 3.32 -13.98
C ALA A 71 -6.04 3.06 -15.17
N VAL A 72 -5.94 1.81 -15.65
CA VAL A 72 -5.15 1.49 -16.87
C VAL A 72 -5.71 2.21 -18.10
N GLY A 73 -7.03 2.28 -18.24
CA GLY A 73 -7.68 3.05 -19.31
C GLY A 73 -7.36 4.54 -19.23
N ILE A 74 -7.39 5.13 -18.03
CA ILE A 74 -7.04 6.54 -17.80
C ILE A 74 -5.58 6.81 -18.17
N VAL A 75 -4.65 5.89 -17.90
CA VAL A 75 -3.24 6.06 -18.32
C VAL A 75 -3.13 6.24 -19.84
N LEU A 76 -3.88 5.49 -20.65
CA LEU A 76 -3.86 5.65 -22.12
C LEU A 76 -4.36 7.03 -22.56
N VAL A 77 -5.40 7.56 -21.90
CA VAL A 77 -5.93 8.92 -22.15
C VAL A 77 -4.89 9.99 -21.78
N LEU A 78 -4.26 9.84 -20.62
CA LEU A 78 -3.20 10.76 -20.17
C LEU A 78 -2.00 10.76 -21.13
N LEU A 79 -1.65 9.61 -21.72
CA LEU A 79 -0.58 9.52 -22.71
C LEU A 79 -0.91 10.26 -24.02
N LEU A 80 -2.19 10.38 -24.37
CA LEU A 80 -2.67 11.17 -25.52
C LEU A 80 -2.67 12.68 -25.24
N GLY A 81 -2.38 13.10 -23.99
CA GLY A 81 -2.39 14.50 -23.57
C GLY A 81 -3.79 15.04 -23.26
N GLU A 82 -4.78 14.16 -23.21
CA GLU A 82 -6.15 14.51 -22.88
C GLU A 82 -6.38 14.37 -21.36
N ILE A 83 -7.06 15.35 -20.76
CA ILE A 83 -7.49 15.30 -19.35
C ILE A 83 -9.00 15.01 -19.34
N ASP A 84 -9.36 13.80 -19.75
CA ASP A 84 -10.77 13.40 -19.83
C ASP A 84 -11.34 13.12 -18.43
N LEU A 85 -12.13 14.08 -17.94
CA LEU A 85 -12.83 13.97 -16.67
C LEU A 85 -14.11 13.12 -16.78
N SER A 86 -14.56 12.78 -17.99
CA SER A 86 -15.81 12.03 -18.22
C SER A 86 -15.75 10.61 -17.65
N VAL A 87 -14.58 9.96 -17.70
CA VAL A 87 -14.37 8.62 -17.11
C VAL A 87 -14.62 8.63 -15.61
N GLY A 88 -14.16 9.68 -14.92
CA GLY A 88 -14.37 9.85 -13.48
C GLY A 88 -15.84 10.09 -13.11
N SER A 89 -16.55 10.93 -13.88
CA SER A 89 -17.96 11.24 -13.60
C SER A 89 -18.89 10.06 -13.91
N VAL A 90 -18.63 9.31 -14.98
CA VAL A 90 -19.40 8.09 -15.34
C VAL A 90 -19.16 6.98 -14.31
N TYR A 91 -17.91 6.75 -13.91
CA TYR A 91 -17.59 5.76 -12.86
C TYR A 91 -18.27 6.12 -11.53
N GLY A 92 -18.20 7.39 -11.13
CA GLY A 92 -18.83 7.88 -9.91
C GLY A 92 -20.35 7.74 -9.92
N LEU A 93 -21.01 8.10 -11.02
CA LEU A 93 -22.46 7.91 -11.19
C LEU A 93 -22.85 6.43 -11.18
N GLY A 94 -22.11 5.57 -11.90
CA GLY A 94 -22.37 4.14 -11.94
C GLY A 94 -22.27 3.50 -10.56
N SER A 95 -21.21 3.81 -9.81
CA SER A 95 -21.02 3.31 -8.45
C SER A 95 -22.05 3.85 -7.45
N ALA A 96 -22.65 5.02 -7.69
CA ALA A 96 -23.70 5.56 -6.83
C ALA A 96 -25.08 4.92 -7.08
N VAL A 97 -25.28 4.30 -8.25
CA VAL A 97 -26.55 3.66 -8.65
C VAL A 97 -26.58 2.17 -8.31
N MET A 98 -25.44 1.47 -8.33
CA MET A 98 -25.32 0.08 -7.84
C MET A 98 -25.43 0.00 -6.32
#